data_AF-A0A4U5U7R5-F1
#
_entry.id   AF-A0A4U5U7R5-F1
#
_cell.length_a   1.000
_cell.length_b   1.000
_cell.length_c   1.000
_cell.angle_alpha   90.00
_cell.angle_beta   90.00
_cell.angle_gamma   90.00
#
_symmetry.space_group_name_H-M   'P 1'
#
loop_
_entity.id
_entity.type
_entity.pdbx_description
1 polymer ?
#
loop_
_entity_poly.entity_id
_entity_poly.type
_entity_poly.pdbx_seq_one_letter_code
_entity_poly.pdbx_strand_id
1 'polypeptide(L)'
;MVKLSAELIEQAAQYTNPVRDRELDLRGYKIPVLENLGATLDQFDTIDFSDNEVRKLDGFPLLRRLKTLLMNNNRICRIGENLEQSLPSLTELILTSNNIQELGDLDPLATVKTLTLLSLLRNPVTNKKHYRLYVINKLPQIRVLDFQKVKLKERQEAEKMFKGKRGAQLAKDIARRTKTFTPGVAAQLEKKKMGPSQADVEAIKNAIANASSLDEVERLRGMLQAGQIPGRDLRQGPAGMVEEEEEEEEEEEGAQMEAHTEEGAGDEINEEDQERGQEGEEEDDDDMDVEPHVNGS
;
A
#
# COMPACT_ATOMS: atom_id res chain seq x y z
N MET A 1 -1.98 -22.32 -8.01
CA MET A 1 -1.48 -20.95 -8.22
C MET A 1 -0.84 -20.94 -9.60
N VAL A 2 -1.32 -20.12 -10.53
CA VAL A 2 -0.82 -20.11 -11.92
C VAL A 2 0.37 -19.15 -11.99
N LYS A 3 1.48 -19.61 -12.55
CA LYS A 3 2.67 -18.79 -12.78
C LYS A 3 2.44 -17.93 -14.02
N LEU A 4 2.84 -16.66 -13.99
CA LEU A 4 2.86 -15.83 -15.20
C LEU A 4 4.04 -16.26 -16.08
N SER A 5 3.80 -17.18 -17.01
CA SER A 5 4.80 -17.69 -17.95
C SER A 5 4.77 -16.93 -19.29
N ALA A 6 5.84 -17.07 -20.08
CA ALA A 6 5.87 -16.55 -21.45
C ALA A 6 4.76 -17.18 -22.31
N GLU A 7 4.56 -18.49 -22.19
CA GLU A 7 3.49 -19.23 -22.89
C GLU A 7 2.09 -18.66 -22.58
N LEU A 8 1.83 -18.33 -21.31
CA LEU A 8 0.56 -17.71 -20.92
C LEU A 8 0.37 -16.35 -21.60
N ILE A 9 1.42 -15.53 -21.64
CA ILE A 9 1.40 -14.20 -22.28
C ILE A 9 1.16 -14.34 -23.79
N GLU A 10 1.79 -15.31 -24.45
CA GLU A 10 1.64 -15.54 -25.89
C GLU A 10 0.22 -16.01 -26.27
N GLN A 11 -0.40 -16.83 -25.40
CA GLN A 11 -1.73 -17.39 -25.62
C GLN A 11 -2.87 -16.46 -25.15
N ALA A 12 -2.56 -15.49 -24.31
CA ALA A 12 -3.53 -14.53 -23.79
C ALA A 12 -4.18 -13.70 -24.91
N ALA A 13 -5.41 -13.26 -24.68
CA ALA A 13 -6.15 -12.47 -25.65
C ALA A 13 -5.48 -11.10 -25.85
N GLN A 14 -5.36 -10.70 -27.10
CA GLN A 14 -4.73 -9.45 -27.52
C GLN A 14 -5.63 -8.76 -28.53
N TYR A 15 -5.96 -7.49 -28.29
CA TYR A 15 -6.88 -6.74 -29.15
C TYR A 15 -6.63 -5.23 -29.06
N THR A 16 -7.30 -4.48 -29.92
CA THR A 16 -7.39 -3.03 -29.79
C THR A 16 -8.60 -2.70 -28.93
N ASN A 17 -8.38 -2.02 -27.81
CA ASN A 17 -9.45 -1.69 -26.88
C ASN A 17 -10.28 -0.47 -27.34
N PRO A 18 -11.37 -0.10 -26.64
CA PRO A 18 -12.24 1.01 -27.05
C PRO A 18 -11.57 2.39 -27.15
N VAL A 19 -10.46 2.61 -26.43
CA VAL A 19 -9.67 3.85 -26.51
C VAL A 19 -8.56 3.78 -27.56
N ARG A 20 -8.57 2.73 -28.39
CA ARG A 20 -7.62 2.46 -29.49
C ARG A 20 -6.20 2.11 -29.06
N ASP A 21 -6.03 1.68 -27.82
CA ASP A 21 -4.77 1.14 -27.32
C ASP A 21 -4.66 -0.35 -27.65
N ARG A 22 -3.42 -0.83 -27.90
CA ARG A 22 -3.18 -2.28 -27.99
C ARG A 22 -3.15 -2.84 -26.58
N GLU A 23 -4.10 -3.73 -26.27
CA GLU A 23 -4.32 -4.30 -24.95
C GLU A 23 -3.97 -5.79 -24.91
N LEU A 24 -3.33 -6.19 -23.80
CA LEU A 24 -3.12 -7.59 -23.42
C LEU A 24 -4.04 -7.92 -22.24
N ASP A 25 -4.89 -8.92 -22.40
CA ASP A 25 -5.83 -9.36 -21.36
C ASP A 25 -5.26 -10.55 -20.57
N LEU A 26 -4.89 -10.28 -19.32
CA LEU A 26 -4.41 -11.27 -18.34
C LEU A 26 -5.38 -11.39 -17.16
N ARG A 27 -6.68 -11.19 -17.38
CA ARG A 27 -7.70 -11.27 -16.32
C ARG A 27 -7.91 -12.69 -15.81
N GLY A 28 -8.17 -12.82 -14.51
CA GLY A 28 -8.75 -14.05 -13.95
C GLY A 28 -7.83 -15.28 -13.85
N TYR A 29 -6.54 -15.16 -14.15
CA TYR A 29 -5.61 -16.29 -14.14
C TYR A 29 -5.11 -16.68 -12.74
N LYS A 30 -5.51 -15.96 -11.67
CA LYS A 30 -5.01 -16.17 -10.30
C LYS A 30 -3.49 -16.02 -10.21
N ILE A 31 -2.94 -15.06 -10.96
CA ILE A 31 -1.50 -14.74 -11.00
C ILE A 31 -1.10 -14.13 -9.65
N PRO A 32 -0.10 -14.71 -8.95
CA PRO A 32 0.32 -14.22 -7.64
C PRO A 32 1.43 -13.16 -7.69
N VAL A 33 2.23 -13.18 -8.75
CA VAL A 33 3.49 -12.45 -8.91
C VAL A 33 3.62 -12.03 -10.36
N LEU A 34 4.00 -10.78 -10.57
CA LEU A 34 4.33 -10.25 -11.88
C LEU A 34 5.77 -10.65 -12.23
N GLU A 35 5.93 -11.41 -13.30
CA GLU A 35 7.22 -11.91 -13.78
C GLU A 35 7.12 -12.26 -15.28
N ASN A 36 8.25 -12.48 -15.94
CA ASN A 36 8.34 -12.90 -17.34
C ASN A 36 7.66 -11.95 -18.36
N LEU A 37 7.37 -10.71 -17.95
CA LEU A 37 6.75 -9.69 -18.81
C LEU A 37 7.64 -9.24 -19.97
N GLY A 38 8.90 -9.70 -20.04
CA GLY A 38 9.74 -9.53 -21.24
C GLY A 38 9.14 -10.21 -22.48
N ALA A 39 8.33 -11.25 -22.29
CA ALA A 39 7.61 -11.94 -23.37
C ALA A 39 6.55 -11.05 -24.06
N THR A 40 6.18 -9.92 -23.45
CA THR A 40 5.27 -8.93 -24.08
C THR A 40 5.95 -8.15 -25.21
N LEU A 41 7.29 -8.19 -25.28
CA LEU A 41 8.11 -7.51 -26.29
C LEU A 41 7.83 -6.01 -26.42
N ASP A 42 7.40 -5.36 -25.33
CA ASP A 42 7.07 -3.91 -25.28
C ASP A 42 6.06 -3.44 -26.34
N GLN A 43 5.12 -4.32 -26.71
CA GLN A 43 4.21 -4.05 -27.81
C GLN A 43 2.85 -3.45 -27.40
N PHE A 44 2.54 -3.42 -26.11
CA PHE A 44 1.22 -3.07 -25.59
C PHE A 44 1.20 -1.67 -24.97
N ASP A 45 0.11 -0.95 -25.21
CA ASP A 45 -0.19 0.34 -24.58
C ASP A 45 -0.91 0.13 -23.24
N THR A 46 -1.73 -0.93 -23.14
CA THR A 46 -2.49 -1.31 -21.93
C THR A 46 -2.25 -2.78 -21.59
N ILE A 47 -2.08 -3.11 -20.31
CA ILE A 47 -2.16 -4.50 -19.83
C ILE A 47 -3.19 -4.57 -18.70
N ASP A 48 -4.11 -5.53 -18.82
CA ASP A 48 -5.13 -5.79 -17.81
C ASP A 48 -4.81 -7.02 -16.97
N PHE A 49 -4.53 -6.80 -15.69
CA PHE A 49 -4.30 -7.83 -14.68
C PHE A 49 -5.46 -7.95 -13.68
N SER A 50 -6.67 -7.50 -14.03
CA SER A 50 -7.81 -7.53 -13.13
C SER A 50 -8.15 -8.96 -12.69
N ASP A 51 -8.68 -9.11 -11.48
CA ASP A 51 -9.12 -10.40 -10.92
C ASP A 51 -7.98 -11.43 -10.79
N ASN A 52 -6.81 -10.98 -10.32
CA ASN A 52 -5.66 -11.81 -10.00
C ASN A 52 -5.33 -11.77 -8.50
N GLU A 53 -4.22 -12.39 -8.09
CA GLU A 53 -3.80 -12.47 -6.68
C GLU A 53 -2.49 -11.71 -6.41
N VAL A 54 -2.16 -10.73 -7.26
CA VAL A 54 -0.89 -10.00 -7.20
C VAL A 54 -0.78 -9.23 -5.89
N ARG A 55 0.32 -9.40 -5.16
CA ARG A 55 0.56 -8.74 -3.87
C ARG A 55 1.47 -7.52 -3.93
N LYS A 56 2.33 -7.44 -4.94
CA LYS A 56 3.32 -6.38 -5.10
C LYS A 56 3.30 -5.89 -6.55
N LEU A 57 3.23 -4.57 -6.72
CA LEU A 57 3.34 -3.92 -8.01
C LEU A 57 4.83 -3.70 -8.33
N ASP A 58 5.48 -4.72 -8.86
CA ASP A 58 6.88 -4.73 -9.29
C ASP A 58 7.11 -5.81 -10.36
N GLY A 59 8.36 -6.21 -10.63
CA GLY A 59 8.67 -7.32 -11.54
C GLY A 59 8.55 -6.98 -13.03
N PHE A 60 8.37 -5.70 -13.38
CA PHE A 60 8.31 -5.23 -14.75
C PHE A 60 9.71 -5.11 -15.38
N PRO A 61 9.93 -5.60 -16.61
CA PRO A 61 11.08 -5.19 -17.41
C PRO A 61 10.90 -3.74 -17.88
N LEU A 62 11.85 -3.23 -18.65
CA LEU A 62 11.69 -1.95 -19.33
C LEU A 62 10.61 -2.05 -20.42
N LEU A 63 9.46 -1.41 -20.19
CA LEU A 63 8.33 -1.30 -21.11
C LEU A 63 8.10 0.18 -21.42
N ARG A 64 8.60 0.65 -22.57
CA ARG A 64 8.54 2.05 -22.98
C ARG A 64 7.18 2.43 -23.54
N ARG A 65 6.42 1.46 -24.03
CA ARG A 65 5.12 1.71 -24.66
C ARG A 65 3.96 1.69 -23.66
N LEU A 66 4.11 0.95 -22.55
CA LEU A 66 3.03 0.75 -21.59
C LEU A 66 2.63 2.07 -20.92
N LYS A 67 1.35 2.44 -21.07
CA LYS A 67 0.73 3.65 -20.55
C LYS A 67 -0.28 3.38 -19.45
N THR A 68 -1.02 2.26 -19.57
CA THR A 68 -2.15 1.96 -18.69
C THR A 68 -1.99 0.59 -18.05
N LEU A 69 -2.10 0.56 -16.72
CA LEU A 69 -2.15 -0.67 -15.93
C LEU A 69 -3.48 -0.78 -15.20
N LEU A 70 -4.24 -1.81 -15.54
CA LEU A 70 -5.49 -2.17 -14.87
C LEU A 70 -5.19 -3.30 -13.87
N MET A 71 -5.26 -2.99 -12.58
CA MET A 71 -4.92 -3.91 -11.49
C MET A 71 -6.13 -4.13 -10.56
N ASN A 72 -7.35 -4.11 -11.09
CA ASN A 72 -8.56 -4.21 -10.27
C ASN A 72 -8.61 -5.56 -9.53
N ASN A 73 -9.22 -5.57 -8.35
CA ASN A 73 -9.50 -6.81 -7.60
C ASN A 73 -8.28 -7.72 -7.44
N ASN A 74 -7.16 -7.13 -7.00
CA ASN A 74 -5.92 -7.84 -6.68
C ASN A 74 -5.66 -7.77 -5.16
N ARG A 75 -4.49 -8.22 -4.71
CA ARG A 75 -4.08 -8.19 -3.30
C ARG A 75 -2.91 -7.23 -3.06
N ILE A 76 -2.77 -6.19 -3.88
CA ILE A 76 -1.60 -5.31 -3.87
C ILE A 76 -1.57 -4.58 -2.53
N CYS A 77 -0.51 -4.81 -1.76
CA CYS A 77 -0.25 -4.13 -0.51
C CYS A 77 1.07 -3.35 -0.54
N ARG A 78 1.81 -3.42 -1.65
CA ARG A 78 3.13 -2.80 -1.82
C ARG A 78 3.35 -2.35 -3.26
N ILE A 79 3.98 -1.20 -3.40
CA ILE A 79 4.44 -0.66 -4.68
C ILE A 79 5.97 -0.75 -4.69
N GLY A 80 6.54 -1.25 -5.79
CA GLY A 80 7.98 -1.31 -5.97
C GLY A 80 8.62 0.07 -6.02
N GLU A 81 9.85 0.17 -5.51
CA GLU A 81 10.66 1.38 -5.68
C GLU A 81 11.16 1.49 -7.13
N ASN A 82 11.40 2.72 -7.58
CA ASN A 82 11.95 3.02 -8.90
C ASN A 82 11.14 2.49 -10.10
N LEU A 83 9.81 2.43 -9.97
CA LEU A 83 8.92 1.92 -11.02
C LEU A 83 9.06 2.68 -12.36
N GLU A 84 9.46 3.95 -12.30
CA GLU A 84 9.74 4.81 -13.47
C GLU A 84 10.89 4.29 -14.36
N GLN A 85 11.80 3.48 -13.81
CA GLN A 85 12.88 2.89 -14.60
C GLN A 85 12.37 1.76 -15.50
N SER A 86 11.37 1.01 -15.03
CA SER A 86 10.73 -0.06 -15.80
C SER A 86 9.60 0.49 -16.67
N LEU A 87 8.82 1.45 -16.16
CA LEU A 87 7.59 1.96 -16.78
C LEU A 87 7.67 3.47 -17.01
N PRO A 88 8.58 3.96 -17.87
CA PRO A 88 8.81 5.41 -18.04
C PRO A 88 7.60 6.16 -18.61
N SER A 89 6.73 5.47 -19.34
CA SER A 89 5.57 6.08 -20.03
C SER A 89 4.24 5.85 -19.31
N LEU A 90 4.25 5.33 -18.08
CA LEU A 90 3.02 5.01 -17.36
C LEU A 90 2.23 6.29 -17.02
N THR A 91 1.01 6.41 -17.58
CA THR A 91 0.12 7.56 -17.39
C THR A 91 -1.08 7.24 -16.52
N GLU A 92 -1.54 5.99 -16.51
CA GLU A 92 -2.77 5.57 -15.83
C GLU A 92 -2.54 4.29 -15.02
N LEU A 93 -2.90 4.33 -13.73
CA LEU A 93 -2.79 3.19 -12.82
C LEU A 93 -4.09 3.02 -12.03
N ILE A 94 -4.80 1.93 -12.30
CA ILE A 94 -6.06 1.61 -11.63
C ILE A 94 -5.82 0.49 -10.62
N LEU A 95 -5.88 0.83 -9.33
CA LEU A 95 -5.67 -0.07 -8.19
C LEU A 95 -6.96 -0.30 -7.40
N THR A 96 -8.14 -0.17 -8.02
CA THR A 96 -9.41 -0.34 -7.33
C THR A 96 -9.53 -1.75 -6.71
N SER A 97 -10.05 -1.84 -5.49
CA SER A 97 -10.17 -3.10 -4.73
C SER A 97 -8.83 -3.82 -4.53
N ASN A 98 -7.94 -3.20 -3.77
CA ASN A 98 -6.65 -3.80 -3.38
C ASN A 98 -6.43 -3.66 -1.86
N ASN A 99 -5.22 -4.00 -1.39
CA ASN A 99 -4.87 -4.07 0.04
C ASN A 99 -3.83 -3.02 0.44
N ILE A 100 -3.82 -1.85 -0.19
CA ILE A 100 -2.94 -0.74 0.21
C ILE A 100 -3.48 -0.14 1.50
N GLN A 101 -2.67 -0.17 2.56
CA GLN A 101 -3.13 0.14 3.91
C GLN A 101 -2.67 1.51 4.40
N GLU A 102 -1.40 1.88 4.19
CA GLU A 102 -0.84 3.09 4.76
C GLU A 102 -0.47 4.12 3.69
N LEU A 103 -0.51 5.40 4.05
CA LEU A 103 -0.24 6.51 3.12
C LEU A 103 1.19 6.47 2.56
N GLY A 104 2.16 6.07 3.38
CA GLY A 104 3.55 5.95 2.95
C GLY A 104 3.78 4.83 1.94
N ASP A 105 2.86 3.86 1.80
CA ASP A 105 2.96 2.80 0.79
C ASP A 105 2.77 3.34 -0.64
N LEU A 106 2.22 4.56 -0.77
CA LEU A 106 2.02 5.26 -2.04
C LEU A 106 3.24 6.10 -2.46
N ASP A 107 4.15 6.37 -1.53
CA ASP A 107 5.33 7.21 -1.77
C ASP A 107 6.18 6.80 -2.98
N PRO A 108 6.37 5.51 -3.31
CA PRO A 108 7.13 5.10 -4.49
C PRO A 108 6.55 5.66 -5.80
N LEU A 109 5.25 5.94 -5.87
CA LEU A 109 4.65 6.54 -7.08
C LEU A 109 5.11 7.98 -7.32
N ALA A 110 5.74 8.64 -6.35
CA ALA A 110 6.24 10.01 -6.49
C ALA A 110 7.33 10.14 -7.55
N THR A 111 8.03 9.05 -7.87
CA THR A 111 9.09 9.02 -8.89
C THR A 111 8.53 8.90 -10.31
N VAL A 112 7.34 8.32 -10.49
CA VAL A 112 6.66 8.15 -11.78
C VAL A 112 6.02 9.47 -12.21
N LYS A 113 6.82 10.35 -12.84
CA LYS A 113 6.41 11.72 -13.22
C LYS A 113 5.35 11.78 -14.32
N THR A 114 5.23 10.73 -15.11
CA THR A 114 4.26 10.58 -16.19
C THR A 114 2.87 10.19 -15.71
N LEU A 115 2.73 9.69 -14.48
CA LEU A 115 1.45 9.24 -13.93
C LEU A 115 0.50 10.42 -13.74
N THR A 116 -0.65 10.39 -14.39
CA THR A 116 -1.66 11.47 -14.31
C THR A 116 -3.01 11.01 -13.78
N LEU A 117 -3.34 9.73 -13.92
CA LEU A 117 -4.56 9.14 -13.41
C LEU A 117 -4.21 8.02 -12.43
N LEU A 118 -4.72 8.13 -11.20
CA LEU A 118 -4.59 7.11 -10.15
C LEU A 118 -5.96 6.83 -9.55
N SER A 119 -6.34 5.56 -9.47
CA SER A 119 -7.53 5.13 -8.72
C SER A 119 -7.11 4.18 -7.61
N LEU A 120 -7.47 4.51 -6.38
CA LEU A 120 -7.21 3.73 -5.16
C LEU A 120 -8.51 3.38 -4.44
N LEU A 121 -9.67 3.62 -5.05
CA LEU A 121 -10.98 3.26 -4.52
C LEU A 121 -11.01 1.83 -3.98
N ARG A 122 -11.74 1.62 -2.88
CA ARG A 122 -11.84 0.32 -2.20
C ARG A 122 -10.48 -0.25 -1.75
N ASN A 123 -9.55 0.60 -1.33
CA ASN A 123 -8.37 0.21 -0.56
C ASN A 123 -8.48 0.77 0.87
N PRO A 124 -7.98 0.08 1.92
CA PRO A 124 -8.02 0.60 3.29
C PRO A 124 -7.39 2.00 3.45
N VAL A 125 -6.40 2.35 2.64
CA VAL A 125 -5.74 3.67 2.64
C VAL A 125 -6.71 4.83 2.39
N THR A 126 -7.82 4.62 1.67
CA THR A 126 -8.78 5.69 1.37
C THR A 126 -9.51 6.19 2.62
N ASN A 127 -9.56 5.38 3.68
CA ASN A 127 -10.19 5.71 4.95
C ASN A 127 -9.25 6.47 5.91
N LYS A 128 -7.97 6.67 5.52
CA LYS A 128 -6.99 7.38 6.35
C LYS A 128 -7.28 8.88 6.37
N LYS A 129 -7.05 9.51 7.51
CA LYS A 129 -7.17 10.97 7.64
C LYS A 129 -6.24 11.66 6.65
N HIS A 130 -6.76 12.72 6.02
CA HIS A 130 -6.04 13.52 5.03
C HIS A 130 -5.58 12.76 3.78
N TYR A 131 -6.11 11.56 3.52
CA TYR A 131 -5.74 10.71 2.38
C TYR A 131 -5.61 11.51 1.07
N ARG A 132 -6.68 12.19 0.66
CA ARG A 132 -6.73 12.90 -0.61
C ARG A 132 -5.70 14.03 -0.70
N LEU A 133 -5.60 14.86 0.35
CA LEU A 133 -4.62 15.96 0.39
C LEU A 133 -3.18 15.43 0.45
N TYR A 134 -2.94 14.34 1.16
CA TYR A 134 -1.63 13.69 1.22
C TYR A 134 -1.19 13.24 -0.17
N VAL A 135 -2.06 12.52 -0.89
CA VAL A 135 -1.78 12.05 -2.26
C VAL A 135 -1.54 13.23 -3.20
N ILE A 136 -2.37 14.28 -3.15
CA ILE A 136 -2.21 15.48 -3.98
C ILE A 136 -0.86 16.19 -3.71
N ASN A 137 -0.46 16.30 -2.45
CA ASN A 137 0.81 16.92 -2.08
C ASN A 137 2.02 16.06 -2.46
N LYS A 138 1.92 14.74 -2.24
CA LYS A 138 3.02 13.81 -2.46
C LYS A 138 3.22 13.48 -3.94
N LEU A 139 2.12 13.41 -4.71
CA LEU A 139 2.07 13.09 -6.13
C LEU A 139 1.50 14.28 -6.93
N PRO A 140 2.23 15.41 -7.01
CA PRO A 140 1.72 16.63 -7.66
C PRO A 140 1.42 16.44 -9.14
N GLN A 141 2.00 15.44 -9.80
CA GLN A 141 1.75 15.10 -11.21
C GLN A 141 0.33 14.57 -11.48
N ILE A 142 -0.35 14.03 -10.46
CA ILE A 142 -1.71 13.47 -10.59
C ILE A 142 -2.71 14.56 -10.95
N ARG A 143 -3.50 14.32 -11.99
CA ARG A 143 -4.57 15.19 -12.50
C ARG A 143 -5.95 14.67 -12.13
N VAL A 144 -6.12 13.34 -12.09
CA VAL A 144 -7.36 12.66 -11.75
C VAL A 144 -7.04 11.62 -10.66
N LEU A 145 -7.69 11.77 -9.51
CA LEU A 145 -7.56 10.86 -8.38
C LEU A 145 -8.94 10.30 -8.04
N ASP A 146 -9.07 8.97 -8.04
CA ASP A 146 -10.32 8.25 -7.78
C ASP A 146 -11.46 8.69 -8.70
N PHE A 147 -11.13 8.84 -9.99
CA PHE A 147 -12.02 9.35 -11.03
C PHE A 147 -12.56 10.77 -10.79
N GLN A 148 -11.95 11.51 -9.85
CA GLN A 148 -12.26 12.92 -9.59
C GLN A 148 -11.07 13.81 -9.97
N LYS A 149 -11.34 14.83 -10.78
CA LYS A 149 -10.34 15.83 -11.17
C LYS A 149 -9.79 16.55 -9.92
N VAL A 150 -8.47 16.63 -9.82
CA VAL A 150 -7.78 17.39 -8.77
C VAL A 150 -7.90 18.88 -9.08
N LYS A 151 -8.60 19.63 -8.22
CA LYS A 151 -8.83 21.07 -8.38
C LYS A 151 -7.68 21.88 -7.78
N LEU A 152 -7.51 23.12 -8.26
CA LEU A 152 -6.49 24.03 -7.75
C LEU A 152 -6.66 24.36 -6.25
N LYS A 153 -7.92 24.47 -5.78
CA LYS A 153 -8.23 24.69 -4.35
C LYS A 153 -7.62 23.60 -3.47
N GLU A 154 -7.81 22.34 -3.86
CA GLU A 154 -7.27 21.18 -3.12
C GLU A 154 -5.74 21.19 -3.11
N ARG A 155 -5.08 21.60 -4.21
CA ARG A 155 -3.62 21.75 -4.25
C ARG A 155 -3.12 22.80 -3.28
N GLN A 156 -3.79 23.95 -3.23
CA GLN A 156 -3.44 25.03 -2.29
C GLN A 156 -3.67 24.63 -0.84
N GLU A 157 -4.75 23.89 -0.56
CA GLU A 157 -5.04 23.34 0.77
C GLU A 157 -3.99 22.31 1.19
N ALA A 158 -3.63 21.40 0.30
CA ALA A 158 -2.61 20.39 0.54
C ALA A 158 -1.24 21.06 0.79
N GLU A 159 -0.86 22.03 -0.04
CA GLU A 159 0.37 22.80 0.15
C GLU A 159 0.37 23.50 1.52
N LYS A 160 -0.70 24.21 1.89
CA LYS A 160 -0.82 24.88 3.19
C LYS A 160 -0.70 23.90 4.36
N MET A 161 -1.34 22.74 4.27
CA MET A 161 -1.34 21.71 5.32
C MET A 161 0.07 21.13 5.54
N PHE A 162 0.82 20.88 4.47
CA PHE A 162 2.13 20.23 4.54
C PHE A 162 3.32 21.21 4.48
N LYS A 163 3.08 22.53 4.50
CA LYS A 163 4.13 23.56 4.48
C LYS A 163 4.90 23.66 5.81
N GLY A 164 6.19 23.96 5.69
CA GLY A 164 7.06 24.28 6.82
C GLY A 164 7.37 23.09 7.73
N LYS A 165 8.04 23.36 8.86
CA LYS A 165 8.52 22.30 9.78
C LYS A 165 7.38 21.45 10.37
N ARG A 166 6.26 22.08 10.73
CA ARG A 166 5.08 21.38 11.28
C ARG A 166 4.41 20.49 10.24
N GLY A 167 4.19 20.99 9.03
CA GLY A 167 3.61 20.21 7.94
C GLY A 167 4.49 19.03 7.53
N ALA A 168 5.82 19.22 7.50
CA ALA A 168 6.76 18.14 7.27
C ALA A 168 6.73 17.06 8.37
N GLN A 169 6.56 17.45 9.64
CA GLN A 169 6.40 16.50 10.74
C GLN A 169 5.08 15.73 10.62
N LEU A 170 3.97 16.43 10.36
CA LEU A 170 2.68 15.81 10.11
C LEU A 170 2.75 14.80 8.95
N ALA A 171 3.38 15.18 7.84
CA ALA A 171 3.58 14.30 6.71
C ALA A 171 4.34 13.03 7.12
N LYS A 172 5.41 13.14 7.91
CA LYS A 172 6.14 11.96 8.43
C LYS A 172 5.30 11.10 9.36
N ASP A 173 4.51 11.71 10.22
CA ASP A 173 3.71 11.00 11.22
C ASP A 173 2.60 10.16 10.57
N ILE A 174 2.03 10.65 9.46
CA ILE A 174 0.97 9.97 8.69
C ILE A 174 1.51 9.09 7.55
N ALA A 175 2.71 9.35 7.03
CA ALA A 175 3.38 8.58 5.97
C ALA A 175 3.98 7.25 6.47
N ARG A 176 3.30 6.59 7.42
CA ARG A 176 3.72 5.26 7.86
C ARG A 176 3.65 4.30 6.66
N ARG A 177 4.52 3.30 6.66
CA ARG A 177 4.51 2.21 5.68
C ARG A 177 4.13 0.91 6.36
N THR A 178 3.48 0.03 5.61
CA THR A 178 3.09 -1.29 6.09
C THR A 178 4.33 -2.18 6.30
N LYS A 179 4.53 -2.66 7.53
CA LYS A 179 5.59 -3.61 7.89
C LYS A 179 5.18 -5.03 7.51
N THR A 180 5.33 -5.39 6.25
CA THR A 180 5.10 -6.75 5.75
C THR A 180 6.42 -7.54 5.69
N PHE A 181 6.41 -8.78 6.15
CA PHE A 181 7.55 -9.69 6.04
C PHE A 181 7.68 -10.19 4.58
N THR A 182 8.87 -10.08 3.99
CA THR A 182 9.19 -10.64 2.66
C THR A 182 10.22 -11.75 2.81
N PRO A 183 9.85 -13.02 2.57
CA PRO A 183 10.83 -14.08 2.37
C PRO A 183 11.68 -13.74 1.14
N GLY A 184 13.02 -13.73 1.27
CA GLY A 184 13.95 -13.58 0.15
C GLY A 184 14.54 -12.18 -0.08
N VAL A 185 14.02 -11.13 0.58
CA VAL A 185 14.79 -9.87 0.75
C VAL A 185 15.46 -9.99 2.09
N ALA A 186 16.80 -10.03 2.13
CA ALA A 186 17.55 -10.00 3.38
C ALA A 186 16.91 -8.94 4.27
N ALA A 187 16.35 -9.38 5.40
CA ALA A 187 15.83 -8.45 6.39
C ALA A 187 16.92 -7.41 6.56
N GLN A 188 16.59 -6.13 6.33
CA GLN A 188 17.33 -5.09 7.01
C GLN A 188 17.05 -5.37 8.47
N LEU A 189 17.90 -6.21 9.07
CA LEU A 189 18.12 -6.24 10.48
C LEU A 189 18.43 -4.78 10.79
N GLU A 190 17.43 -4.07 11.29
CA GLU A 190 17.72 -3.11 12.33
C GLU A 190 18.66 -3.86 13.25
N LYS A 191 19.94 -3.46 13.25
CA LYS A 191 20.95 -4.03 14.13
C LYS A 191 20.50 -3.69 15.54
N LYS A 192 19.55 -4.46 16.07
CA LYS A 192 19.42 -4.65 17.50
C LYS A 192 20.75 -5.26 17.87
N LYS A 193 21.64 -4.44 18.42
CA LYS A 193 22.97 -4.85 18.88
C LYS A 193 22.74 -5.96 19.91
N MET A 194 22.71 -7.21 19.48
CA MET A 194 22.64 -8.40 20.33
C MET A 194 24.03 -8.81 20.81
N GLY A 195 24.93 -7.82 20.98
CA GLY A 195 26.22 -7.99 21.61
C GLY A 195 26.25 -7.24 22.94
N PRO A 196 27.08 -7.67 23.91
CA PRO A 196 27.32 -6.91 25.13
C PRO A 196 27.70 -5.47 24.78
N SER A 197 27.19 -4.50 25.55
CA SER A 197 27.49 -3.09 25.33
C SER A 197 29.01 -2.84 25.48
N GLN A 198 29.52 -1.71 24.99
CA GLN A 198 30.94 -1.39 25.18
C GLN A 198 31.32 -1.34 26.67
N ALA A 199 30.41 -0.89 27.53
CA ALA A 199 30.59 -0.90 28.98
C ALA A 199 30.66 -2.32 29.55
N ASP A 200 29.84 -3.24 29.05
CA ASP A 200 29.88 -4.64 29.46
C ASP A 200 31.20 -5.31 29.05
N VAL A 201 31.70 -5.01 27.85
CA VAL A 201 32.99 -5.53 27.38
C VAL A 201 34.16 -5.01 28.22
N GLU A 202 34.10 -3.74 28.66
CA GLU A 202 35.10 -3.18 29.57
C GLU A 202 35.02 -3.78 30.97
N ALA A 203 33.83 -4.00 31.51
CA ALA A 203 33.63 -4.67 32.79
C ALA A 203 34.19 -6.10 32.78
N ILE A 204 33.95 -6.85 31.71
CA ILE A 204 34.49 -8.20 31.52
C ILE A 204 36.03 -8.17 31.45
N LYS A 205 36.60 -7.23 30.68
CA LYS A 205 38.05 -7.08 30.57
C LYS A 205 38.69 -6.73 31.92
N ASN A 206 38.09 -5.82 32.68
CA ASN A 206 38.59 -5.43 34.00
C ASN A 206 38.47 -6.58 35.02
N ALA A 207 37.38 -7.35 34.98
CA ALA A 207 37.20 -8.51 35.85
C ALA A 207 38.25 -9.60 35.57
N ILE A 208 38.54 -9.88 34.29
CA ILE A 208 39.60 -10.83 33.90
C ILE A 208 40.98 -10.31 34.30
N ALA A 209 41.26 -9.02 34.10
CA ALA A 209 42.56 -8.43 34.42
C ALA A 209 42.86 -8.40 35.93
N ASN A 210 41.82 -8.32 36.78
CA ASN A 210 41.94 -8.29 38.23
C ASN A 210 41.88 -9.69 38.89
N ALA A 211 41.65 -10.76 38.12
CA ALA A 211 41.60 -12.11 38.66
C ALA A 211 43.01 -12.56 39.10
N SER A 212 43.17 -12.91 40.37
CA SER A 212 44.47 -13.26 40.98
C SER A 212 44.73 -14.76 41.09
N SER A 213 43.76 -15.61 40.73
CA SER A 213 43.88 -17.06 40.74
C SER A 213 43.25 -17.70 39.50
N LEU A 214 43.72 -18.90 39.14
CA LEU A 214 43.17 -19.68 38.03
C LEU A 214 41.70 -20.06 38.28
N ASP A 215 41.35 -20.36 39.53
CA ASP A 215 39.98 -20.68 39.94
C ASP A 215 39.02 -19.51 39.69
N GLU A 216 39.47 -18.26 39.90
CA GLU A 216 38.65 -17.07 39.66
C GLU A 216 38.45 -16.80 38.17
N VAL A 217 39.45 -17.10 37.33
CA VAL A 217 39.32 -17.03 35.87
C VAL A 217 38.33 -18.09 35.35
N GLU A 218 38.35 -19.30 35.90
CA GLU A 218 37.42 -20.36 35.51
C GLU A 218 35.99 -20.05 35.95
N ARG A 219 35.81 -19.45 37.13
CA ARG A 219 34.52 -18.92 37.60
C ARG A 219 33.97 -17.85 36.67
N LEU A 220 34.79 -16.87 36.28
CA LEU A 220 34.40 -15.82 35.33
C LEU A 220 34.04 -16.39 33.95
N ARG A 221 34.78 -17.41 33.48
CA ARG A 221 34.45 -18.12 32.23
C ARG A 221 33.10 -18.82 32.31
N GLY A 222 32.80 -19.50 33.43
CA GLY A 222 31.51 -20.13 33.67
C GLY A 222 30.36 -19.12 33.69
N MET A 223 30.55 -17.98 34.36
CA MET A 223 29.56 -16.90 34.40
C MET A 223 29.25 -16.34 32.99
N LEU A 224 30.28 -16.14 32.16
CA LEU A 224 30.11 -15.67 30.78
C LEU A 224 29.43 -16.71 29.89
N GLN A 225 29.73 -18.00 30.07
CA GLN A 225 29.03 -19.09 29.39
C GLN A 225 27.55 -19.17 29.80
N ALA A 226 27.23 -18.85 31.05
CA ALA A 226 25.86 -18.74 31.54
C ALA A 226 25.17 -17.40 31.17
N GLY A 227 25.83 -16.53 30.40
CA GLY A 227 25.26 -15.25 29.94
C GLY A 227 25.21 -14.15 31.01
N GLN A 228 25.89 -14.31 32.15
CA GLN A 228 25.96 -13.32 33.21
C GLN A 228 27.18 -12.40 33.04
N ILE A 229 26.98 -11.10 33.15
CA ILE A 229 28.04 -10.09 33.03
C ILE A 229 28.49 -9.66 34.43
N PRO A 230 29.78 -9.77 34.77
CA PRO A 230 30.31 -9.33 36.06
C PRO A 230 29.94 -7.87 36.35
N GLY A 231 29.29 -7.61 37.49
CA GLY A 231 28.88 -6.26 37.91
C GLY A 231 27.43 -5.87 37.55
N ARG A 232 26.67 -6.75 36.89
CA ARG A 232 25.24 -6.55 36.64
C ARG A 232 24.40 -7.33 37.66
N ASP A 233 23.94 -6.65 38.71
CA ASP A 233 23.08 -7.25 39.75
C ASP A 233 21.66 -7.52 39.18
N LEU A 234 21.22 -8.78 39.21
CA LEU A 234 19.84 -9.18 38.90
C LEU A 234 18.97 -8.88 40.13
N ARG A 235 18.48 -7.64 40.29
CA ARG A 235 17.35 -7.38 41.19
C ARG A 235 16.35 -6.43 40.54
N GLN A 236 15.10 -6.89 40.58
CA GLN A 236 13.85 -6.29 40.10
C GLN A 236 13.51 -6.54 38.62
N GLY A 237 12.96 -7.73 38.35
CA GLY A 237 11.83 -7.83 37.42
C GLY A 237 10.53 -7.81 38.23
N PRO A 238 9.44 -7.17 37.77
CA PRO A 238 8.11 -7.52 38.27
C PRO A 238 7.78 -8.93 37.75
N ALA A 239 7.25 -9.74 38.67
CA ALA A 239 6.98 -11.16 38.53
C ALA A 239 6.02 -11.51 37.38
N GLY A 240 6.20 -12.73 36.87
CA GLY A 240 5.06 -13.53 36.41
C GLY A 240 5.33 -14.43 35.21
N MET A 241 5.40 -15.74 35.50
CA MET A 241 4.99 -16.87 34.64
C MET A 241 6.04 -17.50 33.72
N VAL A 242 6.75 -18.47 34.33
CA VAL A 242 7.02 -19.81 33.79
C VAL A 242 6.33 -20.75 34.82
N GLU A 243 5.77 -21.94 34.59
CA GLU A 243 5.76 -23.01 33.57
C GLU A 243 4.27 -23.48 33.49
N GLU A 244 3.76 -24.45 32.72
CA GLU A 244 4.21 -25.81 32.42
C GLU A 244 3.13 -26.43 31.49
N GLU A 245 3.51 -27.38 30.64
CA GLU A 245 2.61 -28.15 29.77
C GLU A 245 1.98 -29.31 30.56
N GLU A 246 0.65 -29.41 30.59
CA GLU A 246 -0.06 -30.65 30.96
C GLU A 246 -1.14 -30.95 29.90
N GLU A 247 -1.06 -32.16 29.31
CA GLU A 247 -2.09 -32.79 28.51
C GLU A 247 -3.18 -33.31 29.44
N GLU A 248 -4.45 -32.92 29.24
CA GLU A 248 -5.60 -33.67 29.76
C GLU A 248 -6.75 -33.71 28.74
N GLU A 249 -7.43 -34.85 28.75
CA GLU A 249 -8.35 -35.42 27.76
C GLU A 249 -9.70 -34.68 27.69
N GLU A 250 -10.27 -34.56 26.49
CA GLU A 250 -11.64 -34.09 26.29
C GLU A 250 -12.65 -35.22 26.60
N GLU A 251 -13.39 -35.11 27.69
CA GLU A 251 -14.69 -35.78 27.86
C GLU A 251 -15.83 -34.79 27.59
N GLU A 252 -16.68 -35.14 26.63
CA GLU A 252 -17.98 -34.52 26.38
C GLU A 252 -18.97 -34.87 27.52
N GLU A 253 -19.58 -33.88 28.15
CA GLU A 253 -20.96 -33.99 28.62
C GLU A 253 -21.72 -32.68 28.41
N GLY A 254 -22.85 -32.79 27.72
CA GLY A 254 -23.73 -31.68 27.39
C GLY A 254 -24.65 -31.27 28.53
N ALA A 255 -25.07 -30.01 28.51
CA ALA A 255 -26.32 -29.59 29.13
C ALA A 255 -26.88 -28.38 28.38
N GLN A 256 -28.15 -28.52 28.03
CA GLN A 256 -29.03 -27.60 27.32
C GLN A 256 -29.21 -26.29 28.10
N MET A 257 -29.42 -25.17 27.40
CA MET A 257 -30.41 -24.20 27.84
C MET A 257 -31.00 -23.39 26.67
N GLU A 258 -32.29 -23.68 26.51
CA GLU A 258 -33.41 -23.11 25.78
C GLU A 258 -33.31 -21.68 25.24
N ALA A 259 -33.70 -21.58 23.98
CA ALA A 259 -34.09 -20.35 23.30
C ALA A 259 -35.52 -19.96 23.72
N HIS A 260 -35.69 -18.71 24.14
CA HIS A 260 -36.99 -18.06 24.17
C HIS A 260 -37.10 -17.07 23.01
N THR A 261 -37.98 -17.43 22.09
CA THR A 261 -38.66 -16.61 21.10
C THR A 261 -39.45 -15.47 21.76
N GLU A 262 -39.47 -14.31 21.10
CA GLU A 262 -40.72 -13.55 20.94
C GLU A 262 -40.70 -12.79 19.61
N GLU A 263 -41.69 -13.12 18.79
CA GLU A 263 -42.09 -12.45 17.54
C GLU A 263 -42.89 -11.18 17.84
N GLY A 264 -42.99 -10.29 16.85
CA GLY A 264 -44.13 -9.39 16.77
C GLY A 264 -43.96 -8.20 15.83
N ALA A 265 -44.50 -8.35 14.61
CA ALA A 265 -45.21 -7.39 13.76
C ALA A 265 -44.63 -5.96 13.59
N GLY A 266 -44.55 -5.36 12.41
CA GLY A 266 -45.36 -5.46 11.20
C GLY A 266 -45.41 -4.07 10.55
N ASP A 267 -46.02 -3.99 9.37
CA ASP A 267 -46.39 -2.81 8.60
C ASP A 267 -45.36 -2.19 7.62
N GLU A 268 -45.49 -2.70 6.40
CA GLU A 268 -45.43 -1.98 5.12
C GLU A 268 -46.19 -0.63 5.17
N ILE A 269 -45.82 0.33 4.31
CA ILE A 269 -46.69 1.05 3.34
C ILE A 269 -46.07 2.40 2.88
N ASN A 270 -46.04 2.54 1.55
CA ASN A 270 -46.04 3.71 0.66
C ASN A 270 -44.82 4.63 0.50
N GLU A 271 -44.05 4.32 -0.54
CA GLU A 271 -43.63 5.30 -1.55
C GLU A 271 -44.85 5.75 -2.38
N GLU A 272 -45.21 7.02 -2.30
CA GLU A 272 -45.95 7.76 -3.34
C GLU A 272 -45.85 9.26 -2.99
N ASP A 273 -45.09 10.02 -3.77
CA ASP A 273 -45.59 11.33 -4.20
C ASP A 273 -44.96 11.73 -5.53
N GLN A 274 -45.87 12.00 -6.46
CA GLN A 274 -45.69 12.33 -7.86
C GLN A 274 -45.30 13.79 -8.07
N GLU A 275 -44.62 14.00 -9.19
CA GLU A 275 -44.81 15.12 -10.12
C GLU A 275 -44.84 16.55 -9.57
N ARG A 276 -43.76 17.29 -9.84
CA ARG A 276 -43.88 18.62 -10.42
C ARG A 276 -42.90 18.77 -11.58
N GLY A 277 -43.45 18.65 -12.78
CA GLY A 277 -42.90 19.32 -13.95
C GLY A 277 -43.04 20.84 -13.78
N GLN A 278 -42.09 21.57 -14.33
CA GLN A 278 -42.37 22.75 -15.13
C GLN A 278 -41.17 23.01 -16.03
N GLU A 279 -41.46 22.86 -17.32
CA GLU A 279 -40.73 23.36 -18.46
C GLU A 279 -40.55 24.88 -18.32
N GLY A 280 -39.43 25.37 -18.84
CA GLY A 280 -39.06 26.77 -18.89
C GLY A 280 -37.93 26.93 -19.89
N GLU A 281 -38.26 26.71 -21.16
CA GLU A 281 -37.51 27.21 -22.30
C GLU A 281 -37.64 28.74 -22.31
N GLU A 282 -36.51 29.44 -22.18
CA GLU A 282 -36.39 30.82 -22.65
C GLU A 282 -35.14 30.86 -23.53
N GLU A 283 -35.39 30.75 -24.84
CA GLU A 283 -34.54 31.25 -25.90
C GLU A 283 -34.65 32.78 -25.86
N ASP A 284 -33.52 33.46 -25.63
CA ASP A 284 -33.41 34.89 -25.96
C ASP A 284 -32.40 35.03 -27.10
N ASP A 285 -32.98 35.44 -28.22
CA ASP A 285 -32.34 36.00 -29.41
C ASP A 285 -31.41 37.17 -29.04
N ASP A 286 -30.22 37.20 -29.64
CA ASP A 286 -29.52 38.46 -29.90
C ASP A 286 -28.60 38.26 -31.13
N ASP A 287 -29.25 38.24 -32.29
CA ASP A 287 -28.65 38.62 -33.57
C ASP A 287 -28.41 40.13 -33.55
N MET A 288 -27.15 40.56 -33.51
CA MET A 288 -26.77 41.89 -34.01
C MET A 288 -25.62 41.77 -35.00
N ASP A 289 -26.01 41.86 -36.27
CA ASP A 289 -25.22 42.22 -37.43
C ASP A 289 -24.31 43.43 -37.17
N VAL A 290 -22.99 43.26 -37.33
CA VAL A 290 -22.10 44.36 -37.75
C VAL A 290 -21.03 43.82 -38.69
N GLU A 291 -21.23 44.06 -39.98
CA GLU A 291 -20.21 43.96 -41.03
C GLU A 291 -19.91 45.39 -41.56
N PRO A 292 -18.88 45.61 -42.41
CA PRO A 292 -17.51 45.87 -42.00
C PRO A 292 -17.03 47.28 -42.39
N HIS A 293 -15.99 47.78 -41.72
CA HIS A 293 -15.21 48.92 -42.23
C HIS A 293 -13.78 48.52 -42.60
N VAL A 294 -13.56 48.40 -43.91
CA VAL A 294 -12.26 48.42 -44.57
C VAL A 294 -12.13 49.75 -45.33
N ASN A 295 -11.13 50.54 -44.96
CA ASN A 295 -10.38 51.57 -45.72
C ASN A 295 -9.73 52.50 -44.68
N GLY A 296 -8.44 52.85 -44.71
CA GLY A 296 -7.36 52.61 -45.65
C GLY A 296 -6.25 53.63 -45.32
N SER A 297 -4.99 53.24 -45.53
CA SER A 297 -3.82 54.06 -45.95
C SER A 297 -2.57 53.20 -45.85
#